data_AF-A0A1F9QCS3-F1
#
_entry.id   AF-A0A1F9QCS3-F1
#
_cell.length_a   1.000
_cell.length_b   1.000
_cell.length_c   1.000
_cell.angle_alpha   90.00
_cell.angle_beta   90.00
_cell.angle_gamma   90.00
#
_symmetry.space_group_name_H-M   'P 1'
#
loop_
_entity.id
_entity.type
_entity.pdbx_description
1 polymer ?
#
loop_
_entity_poly.entity_id
_entity_poly.type
_entity_poly.pdbx_seq_one_letter_code
_entity_poly.pdbx_strand_id
1 'polypeptide(L)'
;MPAARDEEDQMEKHVLKIFKISNQGKREGDTPVYVIRDGQFFRTVFHPKGWSEMPDYRFCKDGKIYRIGDDADGLVKTPDYEFGRDMKMYRTQNHPGGRMTFPEYEVSD
;
A
#
# COMPACT_ATOMS: atom_id res chain seq x y z
N MET A 1 -13.93 19.47 38.63
CA MET A 1 -14.42 18.69 37.47
C MET A 1 -14.11 19.48 36.18
N PRO A 2 -12.98 19.23 35.50
CA PRO A 2 -12.82 19.53 34.08
C PRO A 2 -12.84 18.20 33.28
N ALA A 3 -13.83 18.00 32.41
CA ALA A 3 -13.78 18.26 30.97
C ALA A 3 -13.13 17.10 30.19
N ALA A 4 -13.94 16.09 29.90
CA ALA A 4 -13.65 14.95 29.02
C ALA A 4 -13.63 15.38 27.54
N ARG A 5 -12.61 16.16 27.14
CA ARG A 5 -12.54 16.72 25.77
C ARG A 5 -11.19 16.64 25.06
N ASP A 6 -10.21 15.92 25.64
CA ASP A 6 -8.84 15.87 25.10
C ASP A 6 -8.30 14.43 24.94
N GLU A 7 -9.17 13.44 24.71
CA GLU A 7 -8.74 12.04 24.47
C GLU A 7 -8.91 11.57 23.01
N GLU A 8 -9.52 12.37 22.12
CA GLU A 8 -9.77 11.95 20.72
C GLU A 8 -8.67 12.38 19.71
N ASP A 9 -7.66 13.14 20.15
CA ASP A 9 -6.64 13.76 19.26
C ASP A 9 -5.27 13.04 19.30
N GLN A 10 -5.23 11.74 19.62
CA GLN A 10 -3.98 10.95 19.71
C GLN A 10 -4.00 9.60 18.97
N MET A 11 -4.87 9.43 17.98
CA MET A 11 -4.57 8.49 16.91
C MET A 11 -3.72 9.23 15.87
N GLU A 12 -2.41 9.33 16.11
CA GLU A 12 -1.46 9.46 15.01
C GLU A 12 -1.78 8.34 14.03
N LYS A 13 -2.56 8.67 12.98
CA LYS A 13 -2.74 7.77 11.85
C LYS A 13 -1.35 7.61 11.28
N HIS A 14 -0.67 6.51 11.61
CA HIS A 14 0.60 6.15 10.97
C HIS A 14 0.29 5.94 9.49
N VAL A 15 0.49 7.02 8.72
CA VAL A 15 0.30 7.02 7.27
C VAL A 15 1.57 6.46 6.68
N LEU A 16 1.57 5.16 6.41
CA LEU A 16 2.69 4.54 5.72
C LEU A 16 2.77 5.06 4.29
N LYS A 17 3.99 5.34 3.86
CA LYS A 17 4.33 5.83 2.54
C LYS A 17 4.94 4.70 1.72
N ILE A 18 4.52 4.59 0.46
CA ILE A 18 4.97 3.55 -0.46
C ILE A 18 5.75 4.20 -1.59
N PHE A 19 7.01 3.79 -1.73
CA PHE A 19 7.93 4.33 -2.72
C PHE A 19 8.14 3.33 -3.83
N LYS A 20 8.20 3.85 -5.07
CA LYS A 20 8.61 3.06 -6.21
C LYS A 20 10.11 2.78 -6.10
N ILE A 21 10.49 1.52 -6.27
CA ILE A 21 11.89 1.10 -6.30
C ILE A 21 12.23 0.43 -7.62
N SER A 22 13.49 0.59 -8.02
CA SER A 22 14.10 -0.09 -9.16
C SER A 22 14.30 -1.58 -8.87
N ASN A 23 14.62 -2.35 -9.91
CA ASN A 23 14.97 -3.78 -9.78
C ASN A 23 16.22 -4.06 -8.93
N GLN A 24 17.05 -3.04 -8.66
CA GLN A 24 18.18 -3.10 -7.72
C GLN A 24 17.76 -2.84 -6.27
N GLY A 25 16.46 -2.62 -6.03
CA GLY A 25 15.91 -2.36 -4.70
C GLY A 25 16.17 -0.96 -4.17
N LYS A 26 16.60 -0.01 -5.02
CA LYS A 26 16.80 1.41 -4.68
C LYS A 26 15.58 2.23 -5.08
N ARG A 27 15.18 3.20 -4.25
CA ARG A 27 14.12 4.16 -4.57
C ARG A 27 14.39 4.88 -5.89
N GLU A 28 13.37 4.96 -6.73
CA GLU A 28 13.44 5.73 -7.99
C GLU A 28 13.30 7.24 -7.73
N GLY A 29 12.84 7.62 -6.53
CA GLY A 29 12.80 9.00 -6.06
C GLY A 29 12.31 9.10 -4.61
N ASP A 30 12.27 10.32 -4.09
CA ASP A 30 11.87 10.62 -2.69
C ASP A 30 10.37 10.93 -2.55
N THR A 31 9.58 10.69 -3.59
CA THR A 31 8.13 10.92 -3.56
C THR A 31 7.38 9.59 -3.45
N PRO A 32 6.45 9.45 -2.48
CA PRO A 32 5.65 8.26 -2.36
C PRO A 32 4.61 8.21 -3.47
N VAL A 33 4.44 7.04 -4.08
CA VAL A 33 3.45 6.79 -5.14
C VAL A 33 2.13 6.25 -4.58
N TYR A 34 2.16 5.65 -3.39
CA TYR A 34 0.95 5.38 -2.59
C TYR A 34 1.12 5.85 -1.15
N VAL A 35 -0.01 6.09 -0.49
CA VAL A 35 -0.11 6.17 0.96
C VAL A 35 -1.08 5.11 1.46
N ILE A 36 -0.74 4.46 2.58
CA ILE A 36 -1.62 3.51 3.24
C ILE A 36 -2.41 4.24 4.32
N ARG A 37 -3.74 4.14 4.25
CA ARG A 37 -4.66 4.62 5.29
C ARG A 37 -5.66 3.52 5.57
N ASP A 38 -5.80 3.13 6.84
CA ASP A 38 -6.71 2.07 7.26
C ASP A 38 -6.52 0.76 6.47
N GLY A 39 -5.26 0.42 6.18
CA GLY A 39 -4.89 -0.77 5.39
C GLY A 39 -5.17 -0.67 3.89
N GLN A 40 -5.61 0.49 3.38
CA GLN A 40 -5.93 0.70 1.96
C GLN A 40 -4.90 1.61 1.29
N PHE A 41 -4.55 1.31 0.04
CA PHE A 41 -3.51 2.00 -0.71
C PHE A 41 -4.12 3.03 -1.64
N PHE A 42 -3.88 4.30 -1.36
CA PHE A 42 -4.37 5.43 -2.14
C PHE A 42 -3.25 6.03 -2.99
N ARG A 43 -3.52 6.25 -4.28
CA ARG A 43 -2.54 6.84 -5.20
C ARG A 43 -2.29 8.29 -4.84
N THR A 44 -1.02 8.69 -4.80
CA THR A 44 -0.63 10.09 -4.68
C THR A 44 -0.60 10.77 -6.05
N VAL A 45 -0.39 12.09 -6.07
CA VAL A 45 -0.14 12.85 -7.30
C VAL A 45 1.12 12.41 -8.06
N PHE A 46 2.03 11.71 -7.40
CA PHE A 46 3.28 11.22 -8.00
C PHE A 46 3.15 9.81 -8.58
N HIS A 47 1.98 9.17 -8.45
CA HIS A 47 1.76 7.87 -9.05
C HIS A 47 1.76 7.97 -10.59
N PRO A 48 2.42 7.06 -11.34
CA PRO A 48 2.49 7.12 -12.81
C PRO A 48 1.14 7.12 -13.54
N LYS A 49 0.11 6.54 -12.90
CA LYS A 49 -1.29 6.55 -13.39
C LYS A 49 -2.12 7.75 -12.91
N GLY A 50 -1.49 8.73 -12.27
CA GLY A 50 -2.15 9.85 -11.61
C GLY A 50 -2.78 9.49 -10.26
N TRP A 51 -3.20 10.54 -9.56
CA TRP A 51 -3.87 10.49 -8.25
C TRP A 51 -5.26 9.87 -8.31
N SER A 52 -5.73 9.31 -7.19
CA SER A 52 -7.08 8.75 -7.05
C SER A 52 -7.54 8.78 -5.59
N GLU A 53 -8.81 9.12 -5.36
CA GLU A 53 -9.47 8.96 -4.05
C GLU A 53 -9.90 7.52 -3.77
N MET A 54 -10.06 6.71 -4.82
CA MET A 54 -10.38 5.30 -4.67
C MET A 54 -9.07 4.52 -4.45
N PRO A 55 -9.03 3.61 -3.48
CA PRO A 55 -7.85 2.79 -3.24
C PRO A 55 -7.72 1.72 -4.33
N ASP A 56 -6.48 1.44 -4.73
CA ASP A 56 -6.19 0.41 -5.73
C ASP A 56 -5.99 -0.97 -5.07
N TYR A 57 -5.53 -0.99 -3.82
CA TYR A 57 -5.19 -2.20 -3.08
C TYR A 57 -5.63 -2.13 -1.62
N ARG A 58 -5.74 -3.30 -0.98
CA ARG A 58 -5.95 -3.47 0.45
C ARG A 58 -4.97 -4.50 1.02
N PHE A 59 -4.34 -4.14 2.13
CA PHE A 59 -3.58 -5.06 2.96
C PHE A 59 -4.52 -5.86 3.86
N CYS A 60 -4.36 -7.18 3.87
CA CYS A 60 -5.19 -8.11 4.60
C CYS A 60 -4.44 -8.75 5.77
N LYS A 61 -5.19 -9.30 6.74
CA LYS A 61 -4.64 -9.91 7.97
C LYS A 61 -3.74 -11.13 7.73
N ASP A 62 -3.81 -11.73 6.54
CA ASP A 62 -2.96 -12.84 6.13
C ASP A 62 -1.57 -12.39 5.66
N GLY A 63 -1.26 -11.09 5.75
CA GLY A 63 0.03 -10.53 5.37
C GLY A 63 0.17 -10.26 3.88
N LYS A 64 -0.93 -10.35 3.10
CA LYS A 64 -0.91 -10.17 1.65
C LYS A 64 -1.72 -8.96 1.22
N ILE A 65 -1.48 -8.55 -0.02
CA ILE A 65 -2.03 -7.33 -0.59
C ILE A 65 -2.87 -7.72 -1.80
N TYR A 66 -4.13 -7.34 -1.73
CA TYR A 66 -5.16 -7.69 -2.68
C TYR A 66 -5.56 -6.46 -3.47
N ARG A 67 -5.68 -6.62 -4.78
CA ARG A 67 -6.21 -5.56 -5.64
C ARG A 67 -7.70 -5.41 -5.38
N ILE A 68 -8.16 -4.16 -5.33
CA ILE A 68 -9.58 -3.84 -5.29
C ILE A 68 -10.15 -4.11 -6.69
N GLY A 69 -11.15 -4.99 -6.74
CA GLY A 69 -11.85 -5.35 -7.97
C GLY A 69 -13.15 -4.57 -8.13
N ASP A 70 -13.75 -4.67 -9.31
CA ASP A 70 -15.03 -4.01 -9.62
C ASP A 70 -16.26 -4.74 -9.06
N ASP A 71 -16.07 -5.97 -8.53
CA ASP A 71 -17.15 -6.80 -7.99
C ASP A 71 -17.62 -6.36 -6.60
N ALA A 72 -18.87 -6.69 -6.25
CA ALA A 72 -19.55 -6.27 -5.01
C ALA A 72 -18.84 -6.69 -3.70
N ASP A 73 -17.98 -7.72 -3.73
CA ASP A 73 -17.14 -8.14 -2.59
C ASP A 73 -15.86 -7.29 -2.42
N GLY A 74 -15.57 -6.42 -3.39
CA GLY A 74 -14.57 -5.34 -3.32
C GLY A 74 -13.10 -5.75 -3.42
N LEU A 75 -12.75 -7.04 -3.43
CA LEU A 75 -11.37 -7.52 -3.62
C LEU A 75 -11.28 -8.67 -4.62
N VAL A 76 -10.20 -8.68 -5.41
CA VAL A 76 -9.80 -9.85 -6.19
C VAL A 76 -9.44 -10.98 -5.21
N LYS A 77 -9.86 -12.22 -5.49
CA LYS A 77 -9.66 -13.37 -4.57
C LYS A 77 -8.21 -13.82 -4.41
N THR A 78 -7.33 -13.36 -5.30
CA THR A 78 -5.90 -13.69 -5.30
C THR A 78 -5.05 -12.45 -5.01
N PRO A 79 -3.99 -12.59 -4.22
CA PRO A 79 -3.12 -11.47 -3.84
C PRO A 79 -2.22 -11.07 -5.01
N ASP A 80 -2.08 -9.77 -5.24
CA ASP A 80 -1.18 -9.22 -6.25
C ASP A 80 0.24 -9.06 -5.68
N TYR A 81 0.34 -8.70 -4.40
CA TYR A 81 1.61 -8.50 -3.71
C TYR A 81 1.67 -9.21 -2.35
N GLU A 82 2.90 -9.45 -1.89
CA GLU A 82 3.22 -9.93 -0.54
C GLU A 82 4.38 -9.10 0.04
N PHE A 83 4.38 -8.91 1.37
CA PHE A 83 5.50 -8.26 2.05
C PHE A 83 6.66 -9.21 2.27
N GLY A 84 7.85 -8.78 1.87
CA GLY A 84 9.11 -9.38 2.28
C GLY A 84 9.48 -9.00 3.72
N ARG A 85 10.50 -9.67 4.26
CA ARG A 85 11.04 -9.39 5.60
C ARG A 85 11.77 -8.04 5.68
N ASP A 86 12.00 -7.41 4.55
CA ASP A 86 12.74 -6.16 4.36
C ASP A 86 11.84 -4.95 4.12
N MET A 87 10.54 -5.05 4.47
CA MET A 87 9.54 -4.00 4.24
C MET A 87 9.33 -3.66 2.76
N LYS A 88 9.67 -4.58 1.85
CA LYS A 88 9.45 -4.43 0.42
C LYS A 88 8.31 -5.31 -0.08
N MET A 89 7.68 -4.88 -1.16
CA MET A 89 6.54 -5.56 -1.77
C MET A 89 6.98 -6.35 -3.00
N TYR A 90 6.67 -7.64 -3.00
CA TYR A 90 7.00 -8.58 -4.07
C TYR A 90 5.74 -9.01 -4.81
N ARG A 91 5.81 -9.12 -6.14
CA ARG A 91 4.70 -9.63 -6.94
C ARG A 91 4.51 -11.12 -6.68
N THR A 92 3.28 -11.52 -6.38
CA THR A 92 2.95 -12.95 -6.32
C THR A 92 2.79 -13.53 -7.73
N GLN A 93 2.60 -14.84 -7.84
CA GLN A 93 2.28 -15.50 -9.11
C GLN A 93 0.95 -15.05 -9.74
N ASN A 94 0.05 -14.47 -8.95
CA ASN A 94 -1.28 -14.06 -9.41
C ASN A 94 -1.33 -12.59 -9.86
N HIS A 95 -0.22 -11.86 -9.70
CA HIS A 95 -0.13 -10.48 -10.16
C HIS A 95 -0.39 -10.41 -11.69
N PRO A 96 -1.20 -9.45 -12.20
CA PRO A 96 -1.54 -9.37 -13.62
C PRO A 96 -0.33 -9.25 -14.56
N GLY A 97 0.74 -8.62 -14.09
CA GLY A 97 2.03 -8.51 -14.78
C GLY A 97 3.00 -9.67 -14.53
N GLY A 98 2.52 -10.80 -13.98
CA GLY A 98 3.32 -11.97 -13.63
C GLY A 98 4.16 -11.82 -12.35
N ARG A 99 4.71 -12.95 -11.90
CA ARG A 99 5.62 -13.02 -10.74
C ARG A 99 6.95 -12.32 -11.06
N MET A 100 7.53 -11.68 -10.05
CA MET A 100 8.91 -11.16 -10.11
C MET A 100 9.68 -11.60 -8.86
N THR A 101 11.01 -11.72 -9.00
CA THR A 101 11.91 -12.09 -7.88
C THR A 101 12.46 -10.88 -7.15
N PHE A 102 12.42 -9.70 -7.77
CA PHE A 102 12.79 -8.43 -7.16
C PHE A 102 11.53 -7.68 -6.70
N PRO A 103 11.64 -6.86 -5.63
CA PRO A 103 10.51 -6.10 -5.15
C PRO A 103 10.25 -4.88 -6.04
N GLU A 104 9.00 -4.41 -6.02
CA GLU A 104 8.55 -3.29 -6.84
C GLU A 104 8.32 -2.00 -6.03
N TYR A 105 8.02 -2.16 -4.74
CA TYR A 105 7.79 -1.05 -3.84
C TYR A 105 8.48 -1.27 -2.50
N GLU A 106 8.79 -0.17 -1.83
CA GLU A 106 9.28 -0.14 -0.46
C GLU A 106 8.29 0.62 0.41
N VAL A 107 8.04 0.10 1.62
CA VAL A 107 7.20 0.75 2.63
C VAL A 107 8.08 1.45 3.64
N SER A 108 7.71 2.68 3.96
CA SER A 108 8.36 3.50 4.98
C SER A 108 7.30 4.26 5.76
N ASP A 109 7.63 4.64 6.99
CA ASP A 109 6.87 5.64 7.75
C ASP A 109 7.15 7.05 7.22
#